data_AF-A0A6C0EDB7-F1
#
_entry.id   AF-A0A6C0EDB7-F1
#
_cell.length_a   1.000
_cell.length_b   1.000
_cell.length_c   1.000
_cell.angle_alpha   90.00
_cell.angle_beta   90.00
_cell.angle_gamma   90.00
#
_symmetry.space_group_name_H-M   'P 1'
#
loop_
_entity.id
_entity.type
_entity.pdbx_description
1 polymer ?
#
loop_
_entity_poly.entity_id
_entity_poly.type
_entity_poly.pdbx_seq_one_letter_code
_entity_poly.pdbx_strand_id
1 'polypeptide(L)'
;MNITNINNYLETIYFSNLVLYIQKNNINDEIISKYFYDIKKNNNIISKSLSDSDIIQSSENNNIYENLYKKSWSKLNIVHKIIKIKEFINTLNIEIEEEKNNLINTLIQFIKNKKVKNNDDIKYDEINGKIITLTNLQFNNNKYYINKY
;
A
#
# COMPACT_ATOMS: atom_id res chain seq x y z
N MET A 1 18.61 -3.49 23.53
CA MET A 1 18.30 -3.12 22.13
C MET A 1 17.41 -1.88 22.16
N ASN A 2 17.82 -0.79 21.49
CA ASN A 2 17.11 0.50 21.58
C ASN A 2 15.78 0.44 20.79
N ILE A 3 14.68 0.95 21.34
CA ILE A 3 13.33 0.88 20.74
C ILE A 3 13.33 1.47 19.32
N THR A 4 14.10 2.54 19.11
CA THR A 4 14.30 3.18 17.80
C THR A 4 14.87 2.22 16.76
N ASN A 5 15.83 1.36 17.14
CA ASN A 5 16.45 0.41 16.22
C ASN A 5 15.48 -0.72 15.84
N ILE A 6 14.63 -1.15 16.78
CA ILE A 6 13.59 -2.16 16.53
C ILE A 6 12.54 -1.62 15.55
N ASN A 7 12.10 -0.38 15.73
CA ASN A 7 11.12 0.24 14.84
C ASN A 7 11.67 0.40 13.41
N ASN A 8 12.93 0.86 13.27
CA ASN A 8 13.58 0.98 11.97
C ASN A 8 13.73 -0.37 11.27
N TYR A 9 14.06 -1.43 12.02
CA TYR A 9 14.16 -2.78 11.49
C TYR A 9 12.81 -3.31 10.98
N LEU A 10 11.74 -3.16 11.77
CA LEU A 10 10.39 -3.55 11.38
C LEU A 10 9.88 -2.77 10.16
N GLU A 11 10.20 -1.49 10.07
CA GLU A 11 9.89 -0.64 8.92
C GLU A 11 10.65 -1.10 7.66
N THR A 12 11.92 -1.47 7.81
CA THR A 12 12.72 -2.04 6.71
C THR A 12 12.11 -3.33 6.19
N ILE A 13 11.75 -4.28 7.07
CA ILE A 13 11.09 -5.53 6.67
C ILE A 13 9.78 -5.22 5.93
N TYR A 14 8.96 -4.33 6.47
CA TYR A 14 7.68 -3.95 5.88
C TYR A 14 7.83 -3.44 4.44
N PHE A 15 8.82 -2.57 4.17
CA PHE A 15 9.05 -2.05 2.83
C PHE A 15 9.64 -3.10 1.89
N SER A 16 10.56 -3.95 2.36
CA SER A 16 11.07 -5.08 1.58
C SER A 16 9.94 -5.99 1.11
N ASN A 17 8.96 -6.26 1.97
CA ASN A 17 7.82 -7.10 1.62
C ASN A 17 6.90 -6.45 0.59
N LEU A 18 6.71 -5.13 0.65
CA LEU A 18 5.99 -4.38 -0.37
C LEU A 18 6.69 -4.47 -1.73
N VAL A 19 8.02 -4.34 -1.78
CA VAL A 19 8.80 -4.49 -3.02
C VAL A 19 8.57 -5.87 -3.63
N LEU A 20 8.73 -6.93 -2.82
CA LEU A 20 8.55 -8.31 -3.28
C LEU A 20 7.13 -8.54 -3.82
N TYR A 21 6.11 -8.00 -3.15
CA TYR A 21 4.73 -8.10 -3.61
C TYR A 21 4.52 -7.46 -4.98
N ILE A 22 5.06 -6.25 -5.17
CA ILE A 22 4.92 -5.48 -6.41
C ILE A 22 5.64 -6.17 -7.57
N GLN A 23 6.84 -6.68 -7.33
CA GLN A 23 7.61 -7.46 -8.31
C GLN A 23 6.86 -8.73 -8.71
N LYS A 24 6.36 -9.50 -7.74
CA LYS A 24 5.61 -10.74 -8.00
C LYS A 24 4.35 -10.51 -8.84
N ASN A 25 3.68 -9.38 -8.63
CA ASN A 25 2.43 -9.03 -9.33
C ASN A 25 2.65 -8.15 -10.57
N ASN A 26 3.90 -7.92 -11.00
CA ASN A 26 4.24 -7.06 -12.14
C ASN A 26 3.56 -5.68 -12.10
N ILE A 27 3.42 -5.09 -10.91
CA ILE A 27 2.76 -3.79 -10.74
C ILE A 27 3.75 -2.70 -11.16
N ASN A 28 3.61 -2.21 -12.39
CA ASN A 28 4.39 -1.08 -12.89
C ASN A 28 3.62 0.23 -12.63
N ASP A 29 4.06 1.01 -11.64
CA ASP A 29 3.48 2.30 -11.30
C ASP A 29 4.59 3.29 -10.97
N GLU A 30 4.61 4.42 -11.68
CA GLU A 30 5.64 5.45 -11.56
C GLU A 30 5.75 6.02 -10.13
N ILE A 31 4.63 6.10 -9.40
CA ILE A 31 4.58 6.60 -8.02
C ILE A 31 5.25 5.60 -7.09
N ILE A 32 4.98 4.31 -7.30
CA ILE A 32 5.60 3.22 -6.55
C ILE A 32 7.11 3.22 -6.78
N SER A 33 7.55 3.35 -8.03
CA SER A 33 8.96 3.42 -8.41
C SER A 33 9.68 4.61 -7.77
N LYS A 34 9.08 5.80 -7.80
CA LYS A 34 9.64 7.01 -7.15
C LYS A 34 9.74 6.84 -5.64
N TYR A 35 8.71 6.29 -5.00
CA TYR A 35 8.69 6.06 -3.56
C TYR A 35 9.81 5.10 -3.12
N PHE A 36 10.09 4.07 -3.91
CA PHE A 36 11.20 3.16 -3.63
C PHE A 36 12.58 3.78 -3.84
N TYR A 37 12.73 4.66 -4.83
CA TYR A 37 13.96 5.43 -4.99
C TYR A 37 14.27 6.25 -3.73
N ASP A 38 13.25 6.94 -3.20
CA ASP A 38 13.39 7.76 -1.98
C ASP A 38 13.71 6.89 -0.74
N ILE A 39 13.08 5.72 -0.59
CA ILE A 39 13.41 4.77 0.49
C ILE A 39 14.83 4.24 0.35
N LYS A 40 15.26 3.78 -0.83
CA LYS A 40 16.61 3.24 -1.04
C LYS A 40 17.68 4.30 -0.78
N LYS A 41 17.43 5.54 -1.18
CA LYS A 41 18.31 6.67 -0.89
C LYS A 41 18.45 6.91 0.62
N ASN A 42 17.35 6.85 1.37
CA ASN A 42 17.36 7.01 2.82
C ASN A 42 17.95 5.79 3.55
N ASN A 43 17.71 4.58 3.06
CA ASN A 43 18.26 3.35 3.64
C ASN A 43 19.75 3.19 3.37
N ASN A 44 20.30 3.70 2.25
CA ASN A 44 21.75 3.76 2.04
C ASN A 44 22.47 4.69 3.03
N ILE A 45 21.74 5.61 3.67
CA ILE A 45 22.26 6.42 4.78
C ILE A 45 22.24 5.60 6.09
N ILE A 46 21.24 4.72 6.26
CA ILE A 46 21.05 3.87 7.45
C ILE A 46 21.93 2.60 7.43
N SER A 47 22.10 1.94 6.29
CA SER A 47 22.93 0.74 6.12
C SER A 47 24.42 1.02 6.29
N LYS A 48 24.85 2.28 6.18
CA LYS A 48 26.19 2.72 6.59
C LYS A 48 26.41 2.66 8.11
N SER A 49 25.36 2.41 8.90
CA SER A 49 25.37 2.38 10.37
C SER A 49 25.01 1.02 10.99
N LEU A 50 24.57 0.03 10.22
CA LEU A 50 24.16 -1.30 10.70
C LEU A 50 24.88 -2.38 9.88
N SER A 51 25.56 -3.29 10.56
CA SER A 51 26.38 -4.35 9.95
C SER A 51 25.55 -5.39 9.21
N ASP A 52 26.12 -5.90 8.10
CA ASP A 52 25.51 -6.87 7.16
C ASP A 52 25.02 -8.19 7.80
N SER A 53 25.39 -8.47 9.06
CA SER A 53 24.97 -9.65 9.82
C SER A 53 23.47 -9.67 10.17
N ASP A 54 22.82 -8.51 10.27
CA ASP A 54 21.46 -8.41 10.82
C ASP A 54 20.37 -8.56 9.75
N ILE A 55 20.76 -8.51 8.46
CA ILE A 55 19.85 -8.55 7.31
C ILE A 55 19.52 -10.00 6.91
N ILE A 56 20.39 -10.95 7.24
CA ILE A 56 20.36 -12.31 6.68
C ILE A 56 19.41 -13.26 7.46
N GLN A 57 19.02 -12.92 8.69
CA GLN A 57 18.26 -13.87 9.54
C GLN A 57 16.74 -13.89 9.30
N SER A 58 16.20 -13.00 8.45
CA SER A 58 14.75 -12.92 8.17
C SER A 58 14.30 -13.66 6.90
N SER A 59 15.21 -14.26 6.13
CA SER A 59 14.89 -14.86 4.82
C SER A 59 14.41 -16.33 4.87
N GLU A 60 14.40 -16.99 6.03
CA GLU A 60 14.14 -18.44 6.10
C GLU A 60 12.74 -18.86 6.57
N ASN A 61 11.83 -17.94 6.87
CA ASN A 61 10.45 -18.32 7.24
C ASN A 61 9.44 -17.91 6.16
N ASN A 62 8.96 -18.94 5.46
CA ASN A 62 7.80 -18.94 4.58
C ASN A 62 6.60 -18.19 5.22
N ASN A 63 5.88 -17.39 4.43
CA ASN A 63 4.71 -16.53 4.78
C ASN A 63 4.97 -15.11 5.31
N ILE A 64 6.09 -14.48 4.96
CA ILE A 64 6.36 -13.06 5.24
C ILE A 64 5.28 -12.11 4.66
N TYR A 65 4.51 -12.54 3.65
CA TYR A 65 3.39 -11.77 3.11
C TYR A 65 2.21 -11.62 4.08
N GLU A 66 1.93 -12.58 4.95
CA GLU A 66 0.72 -12.58 5.79
C GLU A 66 0.78 -11.54 6.93
N ASN A 67 1.98 -11.12 7.34
CA ASN A 67 2.16 -10.12 8.39
C ASN A 67 2.18 -8.67 7.87
N LEU A 68 2.08 -8.45 6.55
CA LEU A 68 1.84 -7.11 5.99
C LEU A 68 0.47 -6.55 6.38
N TYR A 69 -0.47 -7.41 6.75
CA TYR A 69 -1.90 -7.10 6.72
C TYR A 69 -2.45 -6.47 8.01
N LYS A 70 -1.79 -6.62 9.16
CA LYS A 70 -2.31 -6.16 10.46
C LYS A 70 -1.95 -4.70 10.78
N LYS A 71 -2.25 -3.77 9.87
CA LYS A 71 -2.11 -2.33 10.12
C LYS A 71 -3.41 -1.63 9.77
N SER A 72 -3.87 -0.74 10.65
CA SER A 72 -4.99 0.14 10.36
C SER A 72 -4.76 0.98 9.12
N TRP A 73 -5.83 1.34 8.41
CA TRP A 73 -5.75 2.16 7.20
C TRP A 73 -4.94 3.44 7.44
N SER A 74 -5.15 4.09 8.58
CA SER A 74 -4.42 5.31 8.99
C SER A 74 -2.90 5.10 9.08
N LYS A 75 -2.45 3.89 9.46
CA LYS A 75 -1.03 3.52 9.60
C LYS A 75 -0.42 2.94 8.32
N LEU A 76 -1.24 2.68 7.29
CA LEU A 76 -0.73 2.23 6.01
C LEU A 76 0.02 3.36 5.29
N ASN A 77 1.16 2.98 4.73
CA ASN A 77 1.91 3.85 3.85
C ASN A 77 1.11 4.15 2.56
N ILE A 78 1.37 5.31 1.95
CA ILE A 78 0.75 5.70 0.67
C ILE A 78 0.87 4.65 -0.43
N VAL A 79 2.02 3.97 -0.57
CA VAL A 79 2.20 2.91 -1.58
C VAL A 79 1.30 1.72 -1.29
N HIS A 80 1.23 1.29 -0.03
CA HIS A 80 0.34 0.19 0.35
C HIS A 80 -1.13 0.57 0.12
N LYS A 81 -1.53 1.80 0.45
CA LYS A 81 -2.88 2.30 0.16
C LYS A 81 -3.20 2.26 -1.34
N ILE A 82 -2.26 2.67 -2.20
CA ILE A 82 -2.41 2.62 -3.66
C ILE A 82 -2.63 1.17 -4.13
N ILE A 83 -1.83 0.23 -3.63
CA ILE A 83 -1.97 -1.20 -3.96
C ILE A 83 -3.36 -1.70 -3.57
N LYS A 84 -3.83 -1.37 -2.35
CA LYS A 84 -5.16 -1.79 -1.88
C LYS A 84 -6.29 -1.20 -2.69
N ILE A 85 -6.19 0.06 -3.14
CA ILE A 85 -7.16 0.64 -4.07
C ILE A 85 -7.18 -0.12 -5.40
N LYS A 86 -6.02 -0.43 -5.98
CA LYS A 86 -5.96 -1.18 -7.24
C LYS A 86 -6.59 -2.56 -7.10
N GLU A 87 -6.26 -3.28 -6.02
CA GLU A 87 -6.89 -4.57 -5.69
C GLU A 87 -8.42 -4.44 -5.58
N PHE A 88 -8.91 -3.45 -4.85
CA PHE A 88 -10.33 -3.22 -4.68
C PHE A 88 -11.04 -2.90 -6.00
N ILE A 89 -10.51 -1.98 -6.81
CA ILE A 89 -11.11 -1.64 -8.10
C ILE A 89 -11.09 -2.83 -9.06
N ASN A 90 -10.07 -3.69 -9.00
CA ASN A 90 -10.03 -4.92 -9.78
C ASN A 90 -11.13 -5.93 -9.39
N THR A 91 -11.71 -5.82 -8.20
CA THR A 91 -12.87 -6.65 -7.79
C THR A 91 -14.21 -6.09 -8.26
N LEU A 92 -14.25 -4.82 -8.70
CA LEU A 92 -15.47 -4.21 -9.20
C LEU A 92 -15.75 -4.66 -10.63
N ASN A 93 -17.02 -4.89 -10.94
CA ASN A 93 -17.47 -5.26 -12.29
C ASN A 93 -17.49 -4.02 -13.20
N ILE A 94 -16.32 -3.60 -13.70
CA ILE A 94 -16.14 -2.48 -14.64
C ILE A 94 -15.56 -3.05 -15.93
N GLU A 95 -16.37 -3.08 -16.98
CA GLU A 95 -15.99 -3.66 -18.28
C GLU A 95 -15.04 -2.76 -19.07
N ILE A 96 -15.18 -1.44 -18.93
CA ILE A 96 -14.40 -0.46 -19.69
C ILE A 96 -13.11 -0.16 -18.94
N GLU A 97 -11.98 -0.62 -19.48
CA GLU A 97 -10.64 -0.45 -18.89
C GLU A 97 -10.26 1.02 -18.70
N GLU A 98 -10.69 1.91 -19.59
CA GLU A 98 -10.47 3.36 -19.44
C GLU A 98 -11.21 3.93 -18.22
N GLU A 99 -12.48 3.56 -18.01
CA GLU A 99 -13.26 3.99 -16.84
C GLU A 99 -12.65 3.46 -15.54
N LYS A 100 -12.19 2.21 -15.57
CA LYS A 100 -11.48 1.57 -14.47
C LYS A 100 -10.20 2.33 -14.10
N ASN A 101 -9.39 2.67 -15.10
CA ASN A 101 -8.15 3.43 -14.89
C ASN A 101 -8.41 4.85 -14.41
N ASN A 102 -9.46 5.52 -14.93
CA ASN A 102 -9.89 6.83 -14.46
C ASN A 102 -10.32 6.80 -12.98
N LEU A 103 -11.04 5.76 -12.57
CA LEU A 103 -11.45 5.57 -11.19
C LEU A 103 -10.24 5.33 -10.26
N ILE A 104 -9.32 4.45 -10.67
CA ILE A 104 -8.06 4.22 -9.94
C ILE A 104 -7.29 5.53 -9.76
N ASN A 105 -7.07 6.27 -10.83
CA ASN A 105 -6.31 7.52 -10.80
C ASN A 105 -6.97 8.57 -9.89
N THR A 106 -8.30 8.66 -9.91
CA THR A 106 -9.04 9.58 -9.04
C THR A 106 -8.88 9.22 -7.56
N LEU A 107 -9.00 7.92 -7.22
CA LEU A 107 -8.82 7.46 -5.84
C LEU A 107 -7.38 7.61 -5.35
N ILE A 108 -6.39 7.39 -6.24
CA ILE A 108 -4.98 7.65 -5.93
C ILE A 108 -4.77 9.14 -5.62
N GLN A 109 -5.36 10.06 -6.39
CA GLN A 109 -5.31 11.49 -6.09
C GLN A 109 -5.93 11.80 -4.72
N PHE A 110 -7.02 11.13 -4.35
CA PHE A 110 -7.66 11.34 -3.05
C PHE A 110 -6.77 10.88 -1.90
N ILE A 111 -6.03 9.77 -2.05
CA ILE A 111 -5.03 9.33 -1.07
C ILE A 111 -3.91 10.37 -0.96
N LYS A 112 -3.37 10.83 -2.10
CA LYS A 112 -2.28 11.84 -2.13
C LYS A 112 -2.68 13.13 -1.44
N ASN A 113 -3.89 13.60 -1.72
CA ASN A 113 -4.45 14.82 -1.14
C ASN A 113 -4.94 14.63 0.30
N LYS A 114 -4.74 13.44 0.88
CA LYS A 114 -5.26 13.07 2.20
C LYS A 114 -6.75 13.40 2.32
N LYS A 115 -7.55 13.13 1.29
CA LYS A 115 -9.02 13.24 1.35
C LYS A 115 -9.69 11.98 1.89
N VAL A 116 -8.98 10.84 1.85
CA VAL A 116 -9.41 9.56 2.43
C VAL A 116 -8.47 9.27 3.61
N LYS A 117 -8.80 9.82 4.78
CA LYS A 117 -7.94 9.79 5.97
C LYS A 117 -8.34 8.70 6.94
N ASN A 118 -9.65 8.48 7.10
CA ASN A 118 -10.19 7.77 8.24
C ASN A 118 -11.08 6.59 7.81
N ASN A 119 -11.45 5.76 8.77
CA ASN A 119 -12.34 4.61 8.56
C ASN A 119 -13.75 5.03 8.10
N ASP A 120 -14.12 6.30 8.31
CA ASP A 120 -15.39 6.86 7.81
C ASP A 120 -15.38 7.01 6.29
N ASP A 121 -14.21 7.19 5.67
CA ASP A 121 -14.05 7.32 4.22
C ASP A 121 -13.86 5.95 3.55
N ILE A 122 -13.35 4.98 4.31
CA ILE A 122 -13.00 3.64 3.82
C ILE A 122 -13.19 2.57 4.89
N LYS A 123 -13.98 1.55 4.57
CA LYS A 123 -14.11 0.38 5.41
C LYS A 123 -13.00 -0.60 5.04
N TYR A 124 -11.96 -0.65 5.86
CA TYR A 124 -10.80 -1.53 5.67
C TYR A 124 -10.80 -2.67 6.70
N ASP A 125 -10.69 -3.90 6.20
CA ASP A 125 -10.49 -5.10 7.00
C ASP A 125 -8.99 -5.26 7.31
N GLU A 126 -8.61 -4.96 8.55
CA GLU A 126 -7.21 -5.08 9.01
C GLU A 126 -6.77 -6.53 9.20
N ILE A 127 -7.69 -7.47 9.34
CA ILE A 127 -7.35 -8.89 9.53
C ILE A 127 -7.01 -9.48 8.17
N ASN A 128 -7.84 -9.22 7.18
CA ASN A 128 -7.70 -9.75 5.82
C ASN A 128 -6.90 -8.82 4.90
N GLY A 129 -6.58 -7.61 5.36
CA GLY A 129 -5.85 -6.60 4.61
C GLY A 129 -6.58 -6.12 3.35
N LYS A 130 -7.92 -6.04 3.37
CA LYS A 130 -8.75 -5.74 2.19
C LYS A 130 -9.65 -4.54 2.42
N ILE A 131 -9.86 -3.74 1.38
CA ILE A 131 -10.92 -2.73 1.39
C ILE A 131 -12.24 -3.46 1.16
N ILE A 132 -13.20 -3.25 2.06
CA ILE A 132 -14.56 -3.76 1.94
C ILE A 132 -15.40 -2.77 1.13
N THR A 133 -15.35 -1.49 1.49
CA THR A 133 -16.09 -0.43 0.81
C THR A 133 -15.35 0.91 0.88
N LEU A 134 -15.63 1.77 -0.10
CA LEU A 134 -15.28 3.19 -0.09
C LEU A 134 -16.56 3.99 0.08
N THR A 135 -16.68 4.79 1.13
CA THR A 135 -17.94 5.47 1.49
C THR A 135 -18.38 6.46 0.40
N ASN A 136 -17.43 7.08 -0.30
CA ASN A 136 -17.73 8.03 -1.37
C ASN A 136 -17.97 7.37 -2.73
N LEU A 137 -17.79 6.05 -2.85
CA LEU A 137 -17.99 5.34 -4.10
C LEU A 137 -19.44 4.87 -4.21
N GLN A 138 -20.11 5.29 -5.27
CA GLN A 138 -21.49 4.91 -5.56
C GLN A 138 -21.60 4.25 -6.94
N PHE A 139 -22.60 3.41 -7.11
CA PHE A 139 -22.92 2.73 -8.35
C PHE A 139 -24.34 3.11 -8.81
N ASN A 140 -24.46 3.65 -10.02
CA ASN A 140 -25.73 4.08 -10.64
C ASN A 140 -25.52 4.15 -12.15
N ASN A 141 -26.59 3.88 -12.91
CA ASN A 141 -26.56 3.84 -14.38
C ASN A 141 -25.42 2.94 -14.92
N ASN A 142 -25.19 1.79 -14.28
CA ASN A 142 -24.10 0.86 -14.59
C ASN A 142 -22.68 1.46 -14.52
N LYS A 143 -22.50 2.56 -13.80
CA LYS A 143 -21.20 3.22 -13.64
C LYS A 143 -20.90 3.51 -12.18
N TYR A 144 -19.61 3.44 -11.85
CA TYR A 144 -19.10 3.88 -10.56
C TYR A 144 -18.70 5.35 -10.61
N TYR A 145 -19.07 6.10 -9.57
CA TYR A 145 -18.70 7.50 -9.42
C TYR A 145 -18.39 7.82 -7.97
N ILE A 146 -17.59 8.86 -7.79
CA ILE A 146 -17.19 9.33 -6.47
C ILE A 146 -18.00 10.58 -6.14
N ASN A 147 -18.80 10.53 -5.07
CA ASN A 147 -19.45 11.72 -4.55
C ASN A 147 -18.39 12.68 -4.03
N LYS A 148 -18.36 13.88 -4.61
CA LYS A 148 -17.53 14.97 -4.12
C LYS A 148 -18.14 15.45 -2.80
N TYR A 149 -17.29 15.54 -1.76
CA TYR A 149 -17.58 16.34 -0.57
C TYR A 149 -17.91 17.78 -0.95
#